data_AF-A0A916ZNF9-F1
#
_entry.id   AF-A0A916ZNF9-F1
#
_cell.length_a   1.000
_cell.length_b   1.000
_cell.length_c   1.000
_cell.angle_alpha   90.00
_cell.angle_beta   90.00
_cell.angle_gamma   90.00
#
_symmetry.space_group_name_H-M   'P 1'
#
loop_
_entity.id
_entity.type
_entity.pdbx_description
1 polymer ?
#
loop_
_entity_poly.entity_id
_entity_poly.type
_entity_poly.pdbx_seq_one_letter_code
_entity_poly.pdbx_strand_id
1 'polypeptide(L)'
;MRLRIFAAATLVATPPSFAFGETAMTPMPYPYVGMWVTDDGHIRHELLPNNRYDEARGTRESAYRGRYEVTGTHIEYWDDTGFTADGDFVDANTLHHAGMVLRRSAR
;
A
#
# COMPACT_ATOMS: atom_id res chain seq x y z
N MET A 1 -74.86 -17.24 1.43
CA MET A 1 -74.02 -18.45 1.36
C MET A 1 -72.61 -18.03 0.99
N ARG A 2 -71.59 -18.50 1.71
CA ARG A 2 -70.22 -17.96 1.82
C ARG A 2 -69.26 -18.65 0.83
N LEU A 3 -68.34 -17.92 0.17
CA LEU A 3 -66.99 -18.39 -0.23
C LEU A 3 -66.14 -17.21 -0.77
N ARG A 4 -65.29 -16.57 0.04
CA ARG A 4 -63.84 -16.83 0.31
C ARG A 4 -62.93 -16.68 -0.91
N ILE A 5 -62.43 -15.46 -1.09
CA ILE A 5 -61.28 -15.10 -1.92
C ILE A 5 -60.01 -15.62 -1.21
N PHE A 6 -59.21 -16.44 -1.89
CA PHE A 6 -57.86 -16.79 -1.44
C PHE A 6 -56.86 -15.88 -2.16
N ALA A 7 -56.21 -14.98 -1.42
CA ALA A 7 -55.06 -14.24 -1.91
C ALA A 7 -53.81 -15.12 -1.71
N ALA A 8 -53.17 -15.50 -2.81
CA ALA A 8 -51.87 -16.17 -2.79
C ALA A 8 -50.78 -15.11 -2.64
N ALA A 9 -50.11 -15.09 -1.47
CA ALA A 9 -48.93 -14.25 -1.26
C ALA A 9 -47.69 -15.00 -1.80
N THR A 10 -47.11 -14.50 -2.89
CA THR A 10 -45.81 -14.95 -3.41
C THR A 10 -44.69 -14.35 -2.56
N LEU A 11 -43.99 -15.20 -1.80
CA LEU A 11 -42.80 -14.81 -1.06
C LEU A 11 -41.60 -14.86 -2.02
N VAL A 12 -41.09 -13.70 -2.46
CA VAL A 12 -39.80 -13.62 -3.18
C VAL A 12 -38.70 -13.60 -2.13
N ALA A 13 -37.97 -14.71 -2.00
CA ALA A 13 -36.77 -14.77 -1.15
C ALA A 13 -35.62 -14.05 -1.87
N THR A 14 -35.19 -12.91 -1.34
CA THR A 14 -33.93 -12.26 -1.72
C THR A 14 -32.76 -13.11 -1.22
N PRO A 15 -31.80 -13.52 -2.07
CA PRO A 15 -30.59 -14.15 -1.57
C PRO A 15 -29.77 -13.12 -0.76
N PRO A 16 -29.07 -13.54 0.30
CA PRO A 16 -28.15 -12.65 0.98
C PRO A 16 -27.01 -12.27 0.02
N SER A 17 -26.84 -10.97 -0.23
CA SER A 17 -25.64 -10.45 -0.86
C SER A 17 -24.45 -10.79 0.04
N PHE A 18 -23.62 -11.75 -0.37
CA PHE A 18 -22.30 -11.92 0.20
C PHE A 18 -21.48 -10.71 -0.22
N ALA A 19 -21.50 -9.66 0.63
CA ALA A 19 -20.47 -8.66 0.62
C ALA A 19 -19.18 -9.38 1.02
N PHE A 20 -18.39 -9.80 0.02
CA PHE A 20 -16.98 -9.98 0.26
C PHE A 20 -16.49 -8.65 0.76
N GLY A 21 -16.11 -8.60 2.03
CA GLY A 21 -15.40 -7.47 2.59
C GLY A 21 -14.07 -7.38 1.87
N GLU A 22 -14.08 -6.74 0.69
CA GLU A 22 -12.96 -5.96 0.25
C GLU A 22 -12.72 -5.02 1.42
N THR A 23 -11.71 -5.33 2.20
CA THR A 23 -11.25 -4.43 3.24
C THR A 23 -10.79 -3.23 2.46
N ALA A 24 -11.72 -2.30 2.24
CA ALA A 24 -11.42 -0.96 1.80
C ALA A 24 -10.53 -0.43 2.90
N MET A 25 -9.23 -0.67 2.75
CA MET A 25 -8.19 0.07 3.41
C MET A 25 -8.58 1.49 3.12
N THR A 26 -9.18 2.16 4.11
CA THR A 26 -9.32 3.60 4.12
C THR A 26 -7.98 4.11 3.58
N PRO A 27 -7.94 4.84 2.46
CA PRO A 27 -6.67 5.24 1.88
C PRO A 27 -5.97 6.07 2.93
N MET A 28 -5.06 5.41 3.65
CA MET A 28 -4.13 6.07 4.52
C MET A 28 -3.47 7.08 3.59
N PRO A 29 -3.38 8.36 3.98
CA PRO A 29 -2.85 9.39 3.07
C PRO A 29 -1.45 9.02 2.55
N TYR A 30 -0.78 8.05 3.20
CA TYR A 30 0.49 7.47 2.79
C TYR A 30 0.52 5.95 3.03
N PRO A 31 -0.04 5.11 2.14
CA PRO A 31 -0.11 3.66 2.38
C PRO A 31 1.28 3.00 2.46
N TYR A 32 2.28 3.61 1.83
CA TYR A 32 3.64 3.10 1.76
C TYR A 32 4.61 3.70 2.79
N VAL A 33 4.15 4.61 3.66
CA VAL A 33 5.00 5.14 4.74
C VAL A 33 5.42 4.03 5.69
N GLY A 34 6.69 4.10 6.10
CA GLY A 34 7.33 3.12 6.95
C GLY A 34 8.73 2.75 6.46
N MET A 35 9.32 1.78 7.15
CA MET A 35 10.65 1.28 6.88
C MET A 35 10.60 0.11 5.88
N TRP A 36 11.47 0.17 4.89
CA TRP A 36 11.67 -0.82 3.84
C TRP A 36 13.10 -1.30 3.92
N VAL A 37 13.33 -2.61 3.93
CA VAL A 37 14.64 -3.18 4.25
C VAL A 37 14.96 -4.29 3.25
N THR A 38 16.20 -4.37 2.77
CA THR A 38 16.62 -5.53 1.98
C THR A 38 16.61 -6.80 2.84
N ASP A 39 16.47 -7.97 2.21
CA ASP A 39 16.42 -9.25 2.94
C ASP A 39 17.64 -9.49 3.86
N ASP A 40 18.81 -8.95 3.48
CA ASP A 40 20.06 -9.04 4.26
C ASP A 40 20.20 -7.93 5.33
N GLY A 41 19.29 -6.96 5.37
CA GLY A 41 19.30 -5.88 6.36
C GLY A 41 20.31 -4.76 6.11
N HIS A 42 21.14 -4.85 5.07
CA HIS A 42 22.17 -3.84 4.81
C HIS A 42 21.58 -2.50 4.40
N ILE A 43 20.46 -2.47 3.68
CA ILE A 43 19.82 -1.24 3.24
C ILE A 43 18.51 -1.06 4.00
N ARG A 44 18.35 0.11 4.62
CA ARG A 44 17.16 0.52 5.38
C ARG A 44 16.66 1.83 4.81
N HIS A 45 15.50 1.79 4.16
CA HIS A 45 14.90 2.89 3.44
C HIS A 45 13.59 3.29 4.09
N GLU A 46 13.53 4.47 4.68
CA GLU A 46 12.35 4.98 5.37
C GLU A 46 11.59 5.95 4.48
N LEU A 47 10.30 5.67 4.24
CA LEU A 47 9.36 6.61 3.64
C LEU A 47 8.62 7.36 4.74
N LEU A 48 8.80 8.68 4.81
CA LEU A 48 8.26 9.56 5.84
C LEU A 48 6.95 10.25 5.37
N PRO A 49 6.00 10.53 6.27
CA PRO A 49 4.69 11.09 5.92
C PRO A 49 4.73 12.53 5.36
N ASN A 50 5.89 13.18 5.34
CA ASN A 50 6.10 14.49 4.75
C ASN A 50 6.66 14.43 3.31
N ASN A 51 6.45 13.31 2.61
CA ASN A 51 6.98 13.04 1.26
C ASN A 51 8.51 13.09 1.20
N ARG A 52 9.18 12.71 2.29
CA ARG A 52 10.64 12.61 2.37
C ARG A 52 11.07 11.17 2.57
N TYR A 53 12.23 10.81 2.08
CA TYR A 53 12.84 9.53 2.39
C TYR A 53 14.22 9.71 3.03
N ASP A 54 14.63 8.69 3.77
CA ASP A 54 15.99 8.52 4.29
C ASP A 54 16.44 7.08 4.05
N GLU A 55 17.57 6.90 3.38
CA GLU A 55 18.16 5.59 3.15
C GLU A 55 19.47 5.46 3.93
N ALA A 56 19.58 4.44 4.76
CA ALA A 56 20.82 4.03 5.41
C ALA A 56 21.39 2.78 4.73
N ARG A 57 22.73 2.71 4.59
CA ARG A 57 23.46 1.56 4.04
C ARG A 57 24.54 1.10 5.01
N GLY A 58 24.41 -0.10 5.53
CA GLY A 58 25.28 -0.67 6.56
C GLY A 58 25.37 0.26 7.76
N THR A 59 26.60 0.73 8.04
CA THR A 59 26.91 1.66 9.13
C THR A 59 26.71 3.13 8.78
N ARG A 60 26.47 3.46 7.51
CA ARG A 60 26.24 4.83 7.07
C ARG A 60 24.75 5.14 7.13
N GLU A 61 24.37 5.91 8.14
CA GLU A 61 23.03 6.49 8.23
C GLU A 61 22.87 7.62 7.21
N SER A 62 21.63 7.86 6.74
CA SER A 62 21.33 8.95 5.82
C SER A 62 22.26 8.99 4.59
N ALA A 63 22.55 7.83 4.01
CA ALA A 63 23.34 7.69 2.80
C ALA A 63 22.72 8.47 1.63
N TYR A 64 21.38 8.41 1.51
CA TYR A 64 20.59 9.18 0.55
C TYR A 64 19.36 9.77 1.22
N ARG A 65 18.97 10.96 0.78
CA ARG A 65 17.84 11.71 1.33
C ARG A 65 17.24 12.58 0.26
N GLY A 66 15.93 12.62 0.23
CA GLY A 66 15.26 13.46 -0.75
C GLY A 66 13.77 13.50 -0.54
N ARG A 67 13.09 13.97 -1.57
CA ARG A 67 11.64 13.87 -1.68
C ARG A 67 11.27 12.65 -2.51
N TYR A 68 10.06 12.16 -2.31
CA TYR A 68 9.46 11.14 -3.17
C TYR A 68 8.02 11.51 -3.53
N GLU A 69 7.51 10.91 -4.59
CA GLU A 69 6.12 11.02 -5.01
C GLU A 69 5.61 9.64 -5.44
N VAL A 70 4.36 9.32 -5.10
CA VAL A 70 3.77 8.02 -5.43
C VAL A 70 2.57 8.23 -6.35
N THR A 71 2.58 7.54 -7.48
CA THR A 71 1.46 7.48 -8.42
C THR A 71 1.00 6.03 -8.58
N GLY A 72 -0.12 5.68 -7.93
CA GLY A 72 -0.63 4.30 -7.89
C GLY A 72 0.31 3.38 -7.11
N THR A 73 1.02 2.51 -7.83
CA THR A 73 2.06 1.62 -7.29
C THR A 73 3.48 2.06 -7.67
N HIS A 74 3.63 3.12 -8.47
CA HIS A 74 4.92 3.62 -8.88
C HIS A 74 5.40 4.72 -7.92
N ILE A 75 6.69 4.78 -7.63
CA ILE A 75 7.32 5.80 -6.79
C ILE A 75 8.50 6.44 -7.51
N GLU A 76 8.50 7.77 -7.51
CA GLU A 76 9.55 8.62 -8.05
C GLU A 76 10.33 9.26 -6.90
N TYR A 77 11.64 9.35 -7.04
CA TYR A 77 12.55 9.92 -6.06
C TYR A 77 13.36 11.07 -6.66
N TRP A 78 13.53 12.12 -5.87
CA TRP A 78 14.48 13.19 -6.15
C TRP A 78 15.32 13.44 -4.91
N ASP A 79 16.57 12.99 -4.97
CA ASP A 79 17.57 13.20 -3.93
C ASP A 79 17.99 14.67 -3.86
N ASP A 80 18.33 15.14 -2.66
CA ASP A 80 18.72 16.52 -2.39
C ASP A 80 20.03 16.90 -3.13
N THR A 81 20.84 15.92 -3.56
CA THR A 81 22.06 16.12 -4.35
C THR A 81 21.83 16.15 -5.86
N GLY A 82 20.58 15.93 -6.32
CA GLY A 82 20.19 16.06 -7.73
C GLY A 82 20.10 14.76 -8.52
N PHE A 83 20.24 13.59 -7.87
CA PHE A 83 19.93 12.30 -8.50
C PHE A 83 18.43 12.01 -8.46
N THR A 84 17.97 11.29 -9.48
CA THR A 84 16.61 10.76 -9.57
C THR A 84 16.65 9.25 -9.62
N ALA A 85 15.65 8.63 -9.03
CA ALA A 85 15.48 7.19 -9.06
C ALA A 85 13.99 6.86 -9.03
N ASP A 86 13.67 5.63 -9.42
CA ASP A 86 12.29 5.16 -9.49
C ASP A 86 12.16 3.78 -8.83
N GLY A 87 10.92 3.38 -8.57
CA GLY A 87 10.60 2.06 -8.07
C GLY A 87 9.12 1.73 -8.17
N ASP A 88 8.80 0.47 -7.90
CA ASP A 88 7.44 -0.04 -7.96
C ASP A 88 7.11 -0.90 -6.73
N PHE A 89 5.98 -0.59 -6.10
CA PHE A 89 5.36 -1.45 -5.11
C PHE A 89 4.68 -2.62 -5.83
N VAL A 90 5.31 -3.79 -5.79
CA VAL A 90 4.78 -5.01 -6.43
C VAL A 90 3.64 -5.60 -5.61
N ASP A 91 3.69 -5.44 -4.28
CA ASP A 91 2.62 -5.76 -3.35
C ASP A 91 2.68 -4.85 -2.11
N ALA A 92 1.78 -5.06 -1.15
CA ALA A 92 1.69 -4.23 0.05
C ALA A 92 2.96 -4.20 0.91
N ASN A 93 3.84 -5.20 0.78
CA ASN A 93 5.04 -5.39 1.59
C ASN A 93 6.33 -5.54 0.75
N THR A 94 6.28 -5.33 -0.56
CA THR A 94 7.45 -5.48 -1.44
C THR A 94 7.62 -4.26 -2.37
N LEU A 95 8.78 -3.62 -2.28
CA LEU A 95 9.20 -2.50 -3.13
C LEU A 95 10.39 -2.94 -3.99
N HIS A 96 10.25 -2.82 -5.31
CA HIS A 96 11.35 -2.95 -6.25
C HIS A 96 11.91 -1.55 -6.53
N HIS A 97 13.18 -1.32 -6.21
CA HIS A 97 13.78 0.02 -6.35
C HIS A 97 15.27 -0.11 -6.66
N ALA A 98 15.75 0.60 -7.68
CA ALA A 98 17.17 0.64 -8.07
C ALA A 98 17.86 -0.75 -8.15
N GLY A 99 17.13 -1.74 -8.69
CA GLY A 99 17.60 -3.13 -8.84
C GLY A 99 17.56 -3.97 -7.56
N MET A 100 17.00 -3.43 -6.47
CA MET A 100 16.87 -4.08 -5.17
C MET A 100 15.41 -4.45 -4.90
N VAL A 101 15.23 -5.45 -4.05
CA VAL A 101 13.93 -5.80 -3.48
C VAL A 101 13.98 -5.45 -2.00
N LEU A 102 13.08 -4.57 -1.57
CA LEU A 102 12.94 -4.16 -0.18
C LEU A 102 11.62 -4.69 0.37
N ARG A 103 11.68 -5.22 1.59
CA ARG A 103 10.54 -5.71 2.35
C ARG A 103 10.09 -4.68 3.36
N ARG A 104 8.79 -4.55 3.53
CA ARG A 104 8.22 -3.72 4.60
C ARG A 104 8.63 -4.31 5.95
N SER A 105 9.33 -3.53 6.75
CA SER A 105 9.68 -3.93 8.10
C SER A 105 8.42 -3.97 8.96
N ALA A 106 8.15 -5.12 9.58
CA ALA A 106 7.14 -5.22 10.61
C ALA A 106 7.64 -4.45 11.82
N ARG A 107 6.95 -3.36 12.15
CA ARG A 107 7.28 -2.51 13.30
C ARG A 107 7.02 -3.22 14.62
#